data_AF-A0A962JYY9-F1
#
_entry.id   AF-A0A962JYY9-F1
#
_cell.length_a   1.000
_cell.length_b   1.000
_cell.length_c   1.000
_cell.angle_alpha   90.00
_cell.angle_beta   90.00
_cell.angle_gamma   90.00
#
_symmetry.space_group_name_H-M   'P 1'
#
loop_
_entity.id
_entity.type
_entity.pdbx_description
1 polymer ?
#
loop_
_entity_poly.entity_id
_entity_poly.type
_entity_poly.pdbx_seq_one_letter_code
_entity_poly.pdbx_strand_id
1 'polypeptide(L)'
;MNGVFGILLLMMCLVGTTSGQVMSPVQVDLSAIEQEYLPEIRDFDPSQDMISRALREIDSPYYTSKVIVQQESDLTRVAYDESLVKASVVMNGTPFMTFLIRHYKSYEIFWLDDEVFQITNWPGRCLELITIYSVLERQVVYQTGFQHCGD
;
A
#
# COMPACT_ATOMS: atom_id res chain seq x y z
N MET A 1 -51.28 9.65 -52.99
CA MET A 1 -51.35 9.10 -51.61
C MET A 1 -49.90 8.87 -51.20
N ASN A 2 -49.14 9.83 -50.68
CA ASN A 2 -49.18 10.56 -49.39
C ASN A 2 -49.14 9.66 -48.14
N GLY A 3 -48.06 9.82 -47.35
CA GLY A 3 -47.83 9.35 -45.96
C GLY A 3 -46.87 8.16 -45.90
N VAL A 4 -45.59 8.22 -45.49
CA VAL A 4 -44.85 8.87 -44.36
C VAL A 4 -45.25 8.31 -42.98
N PHE A 5 -44.22 8.12 -42.13
CA PHE A 5 -44.14 7.67 -40.73
C PHE A 5 -43.85 6.16 -40.56
N GLY A 6 -42.64 5.68 -40.24
CA GLY A 6 -41.46 6.34 -39.68
C GLY A 6 -41.51 6.43 -38.15
N ILE A 7 -41.20 5.33 -37.45
CA ILE A 7 -40.79 5.34 -36.03
C ILE A 7 -39.63 4.36 -35.88
N LEU A 8 -38.41 4.91 -35.95
CA LEU A 8 -37.19 4.26 -35.53
C LEU A 8 -37.04 4.53 -34.03
N LEU A 9 -37.20 3.51 -33.18
CA LEU A 9 -37.01 3.64 -31.74
C LEU A 9 -35.51 3.64 -31.45
N LEU A 10 -34.92 4.83 -31.28
CA LEU A 10 -33.53 4.97 -30.87
C LEU A 10 -33.46 4.83 -29.35
N MET A 11 -32.98 3.68 -28.88
CA MET A 11 -32.73 3.41 -27.48
C MET A 11 -31.41 4.10 -27.09
N MET A 12 -31.51 5.26 -26.45
CA MET A 12 -30.37 5.98 -25.89
C MET A 12 -29.82 5.22 -24.68
N CYS A 13 -28.71 4.51 -24.85
CA CYS A 13 -27.86 4.11 -23.74
C CYS A 13 -27.15 5.37 -23.21
N LEU A 14 -27.66 5.91 -22.10
CA LEU A 14 -26.93 6.85 -21.25
C LEU A 14 -25.77 6.09 -20.59
N VAL A 15 -24.64 6.00 -21.28
CA VAL A 15 -23.37 5.66 -20.64
C VAL A 15 -22.93 6.94 -19.93
N GLY A 16 -23.26 7.05 -18.65
CA GLY A 16 -22.68 8.06 -17.78
C GLY A 16 -21.18 7.76 -17.66
N THR A 17 -20.37 8.40 -18.49
CA THR A 17 -18.92 8.42 -18.28
C THR A 17 -18.66 9.32 -17.07
N THR A 18 -18.55 8.73 -15.89
CA THR A 18 -17.86 9.39 -14.78
C THR A 18 -16.42 9.56 -15.22
N SER A 19 -16.09 10.74 -15.75
CA SER A 19 -14.72 11.14 -15.98
C SER A 19 -14.07 11.34 -14.61
N GLY A 20 -13.60 10.26 -14.00
CA GLY A 20 -12.62 10.37 -12.93
C GLY A 20 -11.46 11.18 -13.51
N GLN A 21 -11.26 12.41 -13.03
CA GLN A 21 -10.09 13.18 -13.39
C GLN A 21 -8.89 12.43 -12.82
N VAL A 22 -8.23 11.63 -13.65
CA VAL A 22 -6.92 11.09 -13.35
C VAL A 22 -5.99 12.29 -13.42
N MET A 23 -5.81 12.99 -12.29
CA MET A 23 -4.73 13.97 -12.19
C MET A 23 -3.42 13.26 -12.50
N SER A 24 -2.60 13.87 -13.35
CA SER A 24 -1.26 13.36 -13.59
C SER A 24 -0.50 13.27 -12.26
N PRO A 25 0.34 12.25 -12.06
CA PRO A 25 1.11 12.12 -10.84
C PRO A 25 1.89 13.40 -10.58
N VAL A 26 1.53 14.13 -9.52
CA VAL A 26 2.33 15.22 -9.01
C VAL A 26 3.51 14.56 -8.32
N GLN A 27 4.74 14.87 -8.74
CA GLN A 27 5.93 14.48 -7.99
C GLN A 27 5.86 15.18 -6.63
N VAL A 28 5.48 14.43 -5.61
CA VAL A 28 5.48 14.90 -4.24
C VAL A 28 6.94 14.97 -3.77
N ASP A 29 7.32 16.09 -3.18
CA ASP A 29 8.63 16.23 -2.54
C ASP A 29 8.68 15.31 -1.31
N LEU A 30 9.33 14.16 -1.48
CA LEU A 30 9.45 13.15 -0.43
C LEU A 30 10.27 13.67 0.75
N SER A 31 11.16 14.65 0.58
CA SER A 31 12.00 15.13 1.68
C SER A 31 11.19 15.74 2.85
N ALA A 32 10.01 16.30 2.56
CA ALA A 32 9.10 16.82 3.57
C ALA A 32 8.24 15.74 4.27
N ILE A 33 8.14 14.55 3.67
CA ILE A 33 7.25 13.44 4.07
C ILE A 33 8.05 12.27 4.66
N GLU A 34 9.32 12.15 4.25
CA GLU A 34 10.27 11.07 4.55
C GLU A 34 10.41 10.79 6.04
N GLN A 35 10.32 11.83 6.87
CA GLN A 35 10.50 11.70 8.32
C GLN A 35 9.25 11.23 9.06
N GLU A 36 8.07 11.39 8.47
CA GLU A 36 6.80 11.16 9.19
C GLU A 36 6.03 9.95 8.65
N TYR A 37 5.97 9.76 7.33
CA TYR A 37 4.99 8.84 6.74
C TYR A 37 5.58 7.65 5.98
N LEU A 38 6.85 7.71 5.58
CA LEU A 38 7.47 6.57 4.93
C LEU A 38 7.69 5.43 5.93
N PRO A 39 7.57 4.16 5.49
CA PRO A 39 7.88 3.04 6.35
C PRO A 39 9.32 3.14 6.87
N GLU A 40 9.49 3.07 8.19
CA GLU A 40 10.81 2.96 8.80
C GLU A 40 11.31 1.54 8.57
N ILE A 41 12.46 1.38 7.91
CA ILE A 41 13.04 0.08 7.62
C ILE A 41 14.35 -0.07 8.37
N ARG A 42 14.52 -1.18 9.09
CA ARG A 42 15.75 -1.48 9.84
C ARG A 42 16.03 -2.97 9.90
N ASP A 43 17.26 -3.30 10.28
CA ASP A 43 17.61 -4.69 10.59
C ASP A 43 16.73 -5.24 11.73
N PHE A 44 16.47 -6.54 11.65
CA PHE A 44 15.76 -7.27 12.69
C PHE A 44 16.56 -7.27 14.00
N ASP A 45 15.90 -6.91 15.09
CA ASP A 45 16.49 -6.91 16.43
C ASP A 45 15.66 -7.83 17.34
N PRO A 46 16.15 -9.01 17.74
CA PRO A 46 15.41 -9.95 18.58
C PRO A 46 15.07 -9.39 19.97
N SER A 47 15.73 -8.32 20.42
CA SER A 47 15.40 -7.65 21.69
C SER A 47 14.14 -6.76 21.58
N GLN A 48 13.80 -6.32 20.37
CA GLN A 48 12.66 -5.45 20.08
C GLN A 48 11.56 -6.15 19.29
N ASP A 49 11.91 -7.18 18.52
CA ASP A 49 11.06 -7.80 17.50
C ASP A 49 10.69 -9.22 17.90
N MET A 50 9.39 -9.47 18.08
CA MET A 50 8.87 -10.78 18.48
C MET A 50 8.07 -11.41 17.34
N ILE A 51 8.61 -12.46 16.73
CA ILE A 51 7.95 -13.19 15.63
C ILE A 51 6.94 -14.21 16.14
N SER A 52 7.12 -14.71 17.36
CA SER A 52 6.25 -15.72 17.98
C SER A 52 4.81 -15.26 18.22
N ARG A 53 4.49 -13.98 17.98
CA ARG A 53 3.16 -13.38 18.08
C ARG A 53 2.68 -12.85 16.73
N ALA A 54 2.78 -13.67 15.69
CA ALA A 54 2.25 -13.32 14.37
C ALA A 54 0.73 -13.09 14.45
N LEU A 55 0.27 -11.93 14.01
CA LEU A 55 -1.15 -11.64 13.78
C LEU A 55 -1.58 -12.22 12.43
N ARG A 56 -0.71 -12.09 11.41
CA ARG A 56 -0.89 -12.67 10.08
C ARG A 56 0.44 -12.82 9.35
N GLU A 57 0.46 -13.74 8.41
CA GLU A 57 1.59 -14.00 7.51
C GLU A 57 1.15 -13.69 6.06
N ILE A 58 2.05 -13.09 5.29
CA ILE A 58 1.88 -12.78 3.87
C ILE A 58 3.02 -13.48 3.13
N ASP A 59 2.71 -14.65 2.60
CA ASP A 59 3.67 -15.48 1.89
C ASP A 59 4.01 -14.90 0.51
N SER A 60 5.29 -15.03 0.14
CA SER A 60 5.75 -14.81 -1.23
C SER A 60 5.18 -15.88 -2.18
N PRO A 61 5.12 -15.61 -3.51
CA PRO A 61 4.58 -16.56 -4.48
C PRO A 61 5.27 -17.93 -4.50
N TYR A 62 6.57 -17.99 -4.17
CA TYR A 62 7.34 -19.24 -4.14
C TYR A 62 7.64 -19.75 -2.73
N TYR A 63 7.07 -19.11 -1.69
CA TYR A 63 7.14 -19.53 -0.29
C TYR A 63 8.57 -19.62 0.29
N THR A 64 9.56 -18.96 -0.32
CA THR A 64 10.92 -18.86 0.25
C THR A 64 11.04 -17.70 1.23
N SER A 65 10.22 -16.68 1.02
CA SER A 65 10.13 -15.47 1.83
C SER A 65 8.70 -15.25 2.34
N LYS A 66 8.58 -14.52 3.45
CA LYS A 66 7.28 -14.05 3.94
C LYS A 66 7.42 -12.77 4.74
N VAL A 67 6.33 -12.02 4.81
CA VAL A 67 6.17 -10.91 5.75
C VAL A 67 5.31 -11.41 6.92
N ILE A 68 5.81 -11.25 8.14
CA ILE A 68 5.09 -11.58 9.37
C ILE A 68 4.67 -10.28 10.05
N VAL A 69 3.36 -10.01 10.07
CA VAL A 69 2.80 -8.87 10.80
C VAL A 69 2.68 -9.26 12.27
N GLN A 70 3.32 -8.49 13.14
CA GLN A 70 3.46 -8.78 14.57
C GLN A 70 2.58 -7.86 15.42
N GLN A 71 2.37 -6.64 14.94
CA GLN A 71 1.55 -5.64 15.58
C GLN A 71 0.80 -4.86 14.50
N GLU A 72 -0.48 -4.62 14.74
CA GLU A 72 -1.37 -3.84 13.89
C GLU A 72 -2.36 -3.13 14.80
N SER A 73 -2.46 -1.80 14.69
CA SER A 73 -3.40 -0.99 15.47
C SER A 73 -4.83 -1.22 14.98
N ASP A 74 -5.77 -1.39 15.92
CA ASP A 74 -7.20 -1.34 15.62
C ASP A 74 -7.63 0.11 15.38
N LEU A 75 -7.80 0.49 14.11
CA LEU A 75 -8.13 1.86 13.70
C LEU A 75 -9.54 2.31 14.15
N THR A 76 -10.36 1.43 14.70
CA THR A 76 -11.63 1.81 15.34
C THR A 76 -11.44 2.29 16.79
N ARG A 77 -10.27 2.01 17.37
CA ARG A 77 -9.94 2.28 18.79
C ARG A 77 -8.75 3.21 18.97
N VAL A 78 -7.81 3.19 18.03
CA VAL A 78 -6.57 3.96 18.09
C VAL A 78 -6.68 5.15 17.14
N ALA A 79 -6.22 6.31 17.59
CA ALA A 79 -6.20 7.50 16.77
C ALA A 79 -5.19 7.34 15.62
N TYR A 80 -5.36 8.14 14.57
CA TYR A 80 -4.50 8.07 13.38
C TYR A 80 -3.03 8.33 13.72
N ASP A 81 -2.76 9.37 14.50
CA ASP A 81 -1.44 9.77 14.95
C ASP A 81 -0.76 8.72 15.86
N GLU A 82 -1.52 7.74 16.34
CA GLU A 82 -1.03 6.63 17.17
C GLU A 82 -1.05 5.28 16.43
N SER A 83 -1.51 5.26 15.18
CA SER A 83 -1.60 4.04 14.39
C SER A 83 -0.21 3.50 14.02
N LEU A 84 -0.04 2.17 14.17
CA LEU A 84 1.21 1.49 13.94
C LEU A 84 0.97 0.09 13.35
N VAL A 85 1.74 -0.25 12.33
CA VAL A 85 1.99 -1.62 11.90
C VAL A 85 3.44 -1.92 12.08
N LYS A 86 3.74 -3.08 12.67
CA LYS A 86 5.08 -3.61 12.77
C LYS A 86 5.10 -5.00 12.15
N ALA A 87 6.02 -5.20 11.22
CA ALA A 87 6.19 -6.48 10.56
C ALA A 87 7.66 -6.78 10.30
N SER A 88 8.01 -8.06 10.26
CA SER A 88 9.33 -8.52 9.87
C SER A 88 9.31 -9.33 8.58
N VAL A 89 10.35 -9.18 7.79
CA VAL A 89 10.61 -10.02 6.63
C VAL A 89 11.43 -11.22 7.09
N VAL A 90 10.95 -12.41 6.75
CA VAL A 90 11.60 -13.69 7.00
C VAL A 90 11.95 -14.30 5.66
N MET A 91 13.23 -14.63 5.48
CA MET A 91 13.74 -15.28 4.28
C MET A 91 14.39 -16.60 4.69
N ASN A 92 14.01 -17.69 4.03
CA ASN A 92 14.50 -19.04 4.32
C ASN A 92 14.37 -19.39 5.82
N GLY A 93 13.26 -19.00 6.44
CA GLY A 93 12.98 -19.23 7.87
C GLY A 93 13.76 -18.35 8.85
N THR A 94 14.62 -17.44 8.36
CA THR A 94 15.41 -16.54 9.22
C THR A 94 14.89 -15.10 9.09
N PRO A 95 14.52 -14.45 10.19
CA PRO A 95 14.22 -13.03 10.16
C PRO A 95 15.47 -12.19 9.99
N PHE A 96 15.39 -11.18 9.16
CA PHE A 96 16.54 -10.31 8.89
C PHE A 96 16.21 -8.83 8.88
N MET A 97 14.93 -8.47 8.68
CA MET A 97 14.49 -7.09 8.62
C MET A 97 13.16 -6.88 9.35
N THR A 98 12.97 -5.69 9.88
CA THR A 98 11.70 -5.18 10.40
C THR A 98 11.37 -3.85 9.75
N PHE A 99 10.10 -3.67 9.39
CA PHE A 99 9.58 -2.37 8.99
C PHE A 99 8.43 -1.93 9.88
N LEU A 100 8.31 -0.61 10.04
CA LEU A 100 7.25 0.03 10.81
C LEU A 100 6.51 1.02 9.89
N ILE A 101 5.20 0.87 9.81
CA ILE A 101 4.32 1.84 9.16
C ILE A 101 3.63 2.61 10.27
N ARG A 102 3.85 3.92 10.34
CA ARG A 102 3.20 4.81 11.30
C ARG A 102 2.17 5.66 10.59
N HIS A 103 1.24 6.20 11.38
CA HIS A 103 0.31 7.22 10.91
C HIS A 103 -0.38 6.76 9.61
N TYR A 104 -1.08 5.63 9.64
CA TYR A 104 -1.80 5.08 8.50
C TYR A 104 -3.33 5.11 8.74
N LYS A 105 -4.09 5.36 7.67
CA LYS A 105 -5.54 5.12 7.60
C LYS A 105 -5.87 3.80 6.92
N SER A 106 -5.02 3.38 6.01
CA SER A 106 -5.01 2.08 5.37
C SER A 106 -3.56 1.74 5.03
N TYR A 107 -3.28 0.47 4.83
CA TYR A 107 -2.00 0.02 4.28
C TYR A 107 -2.17 -1.33 3.60
N GLU A 108 -1.32 -1.60 2.63
CA GLU A 108 -1.26 -2.87 1.92
C GLU A 108 0.19 -3.31 1.78
N ILE A 109 0.40 -4.62 1.86
CA ILE A 109 1.69 -5.24 1.63
C ILE A 109 1.44 -6.36 0.64
N PHE A 110 2.14 -6.33 -0.48
CA PHE A 110 2.02 -7.37 -1.49
C PHE A 110 3.36 -7.68 -2.13
N TRP A 111 3.55 -8.95 -2.47
CA TRP A 111 4.73 -9.41 -3.19
C TRP A 111 4.59 -9.11 -4.68
N LEU A 112 5.62 -8.50 -5.26
CA LEU A 112 5.77 -8.31 -6.70
C LEU A 112 6.41 -9.55 -7.34
N ASP A 113 7.37 -10.16 -6.62
CA ASP A 113 7.95 -11.47 -6.90
C ASP A 113 8.42 -12.12 -5.58
N ASP A 114 9.35 -13.07 -5.62
CA ASP A 114 9.85 -13.76 -4.41
C ASP A 114 10.80 -12.91 -3.54
N GLU A 115 11.43 -11.92 -4.17
CA GLU A 115 12.52 -11.12 -3.63
C GLU A 115 12.13 -9.64 -3.50
N VAL A 116 10.99 -9.24 -4.07
CA VAL A 116 10.54 -7.86 -4.13
C VAL A 116 9.10 -7.77 -3.63
N PHE A 117 8.86 -6.86 -2.70
CA PHE A 117 7.52 -6.55 -2.23
C PHE A 117 7.29 -5.04 -2.21
N GLN A 118 6.02 -4.69 -2.33
CA GLN A 118 5.52 -3.34 -2.24
C GLN A 118 4.81 -3.16 -0.90
N ILE A 119 5.08 -2.02 -0.27
CA ILE A 119 4.31 -1.46 0.84
C ILE A 119 3.59 -0.23 0.30
N THR A 120 2.27 -0.22 0.41
CA THR A 120 1.46 0.97 0.22
C THR A 120 1.00 1.49 1.58
N ASN A 121 1.27 2.75 1.88
CA ASN A 121 0.79 3.44 3.08
C ASN A 121 -0.12 4.60 2.68
N TRP A 122 -1.35 4.64 3.21
CA TRP A 122 -2.26 5.76 3.06
C TRP A 122 -2.35 6.54 4.37
N PRO A 123 -1.44 7.49 4.65
CA PRO A 123 -1.51 8.31 5.85
C PRO A 123 -2.74 9.24 5.84
N GLY A 124 -3.12 9.75 4.67
CA GLY A 124 -4.33 10.55 4.50
C GLY A 124 -5.30 9.89 3.54
N ARG A 125 -6.54 10.41 3.49
CA ARG A 125 -7.46 10.09 2.38
C ARG A 125 -6.93 10.52 1.01
N CYS A 126 -5.98 11.46 1.02
CA CYS A 126 -5.50 12.15 -0.15
C CYS A 126 -4.06 11.80 -0.52
N LEU A 127 -3.35 11.02 0.29
CA LEU A 127 -1.93 10.74 0.07
C LEU A 127 -1.71 9.24 0.17
N GLU A 128 -1.11 8.69 -0.87
CA GLU A 128 -0.64 7.32 -0.96
C GLU A 128 0.87 7.33 -1.13
N LEU A 129 1.56 6.55 -0.32
CA LEU A 129 3.00 6.36 -0.41
C LEU A 129 3.27 4.93 -0.81
N ILE A 130 4.03 4.77 -1.89
CA ILE A 130 4.43 3.46 -2.40
C ILE A 130 5.93 3.30 -2.15
N THR A 131 6.31 2.23 -1.47
CA THR A 131 7.70 1.82 -1.24
C THR A 131 7.88 0.41 -1.77
N ILE A 132 8.80 0.23 -2.72
CA ILE A 132 9.22 -1.08 -3.21
C ILE A 132 10.56 -1.42 -2.59
N TYR A 133 10.61 -2.59 -1.99
CA TYR A 133 11.77 -3.08 -1.25
C TYR A 133 12.30 -4.36 -1.89
N SER A 134 13.63 -4.45 -2.04
CA SER A 134 14.33 -5.66 -2.49
C SER A 134 14.94 -6.40 -1.30
N VAL A 135 14.48 -7.63 -1.09
CA VAL A 135 15.02 -8.60 -0.14
C VAL A 135 16.46 -8.98 -0.50
N LEU A 136 16.74 -9.17 -1.79
CA LEU A 136 18.07 -9.54 -2.29
C LEU A 136 19.11 -8.45 -1.99
N GLU A 137 18.80 -7.20 -2.33
CA GLU A 137 19.71 -6.06 -2.10
C GLU A 137 19.66 -5.56 -0.66
N ARG A 138 18.68 -6.03 0.11
CA ARG A 138 18.38 -5.60 1.47
C ARG A 138 18.17 -4.09 1.59
N GLN A 139 17.57 -3.47 0.58
CA GLN A 139 17.31 -2.02 0.58
C GLN A 139 16.02 -1.65 -0.14
N VAL A 140 15.57 -0.43 0.14
CA VAL A 140 14.56 0.24 -0.66
C VAL A 140 15.15 0.51 -2.04
N VAL A 141 14.44 0.07 -3.08
CA VAL A 141 14.85 0.28 -4.47
C VAL A 141 13.99 1.33 -5.18
N TYR A 142 12.82 1.64 -4.63
CA TYR A 142 11.94 2.67 -5.17
C TYR A 142 10.98 3.22 -4.11
N GLN A 143 10.79 4.53 -4.11
CA GLN A 143 9.82 5.24 -3.28
C GLN A 143 9.12 6.31 -4.11
N THR A 144 7.83 6.47 -3.90
CA THR A 144 7.04 7.51 -4.53
C THR A 144 5.83 7.87 -3.67
N GLY A 145 5.31 9.09 -3.86
CA GLY A 145 4.10 9.56 -3.22
C GLY A 145 3.14 10.12 -4.26
N PHE A 146 1.87 9.78 -4.11
CA PHE A 146 0.78 10.25 -4.95
C PHE A 146 -0.24 10.99 -4.10
N GLN A 147 -0.55 12.21 -4.50
CA GLN A 147 -1.69 12.91 -3.93
C GLN A 147 -2.96 12.56 -4.72
N HIS A 148 -3.73 11.61 -4.23
CA HIS A 148 -5.04 11.25 -4.77
C HIS A 148 -6.16 11.89 -3.95
N CYS A 149 -6.43 13.16 -4.23
CA CYS A 149 -7.72 13.75 -3.83
C CYS A 149 -8.68 13.62 -5.02
N GLY A 150 -9.56 12.63 -4.98
CA GLY A 150 -10.74 12.56 -5.85
C GLY A 150 -11.99 12.84 -5.00
N ASP A 151 -12.88 13.69 -5.52
CA ASP A 151 -14.08 14.25 -4.86
C ASP A 151 -14.93 13.25 -4.06
#